data_AF-A0A9X2X3B6-F1
#
_entry.id   AF-A0A9X2X3B6-F1
#
_cell.length_a   1.000
_cell.length_b   1.000
_cell.length_c   1.000
_cell.angle_alpha   90.00
_cell.angle_beta   90.00
_cell.angle_gamma   90.00
#
_symmetry.space_group_name_H-M   'P 1'
#
loop_
_entity.id
_entity.type
_entity.pdbx_description
1 polymer ?
#
loop_
_entity_poly.entity_id
_entity_poly.type
_entity_poly.pdbx_seq_one_letter_code
_entity_poly.pdbx_strand_id
1 'polypeptide(L)'
;MTLSLDALDTPLLGIAAWSGTGKTTLLEALLPRLADAGMQVAVIKHAHHAFDIDRPGKDSYRLRQAGATPMLVASGKRFALMMETPEREEADLAALIPHVLPLAPDLILVEGFKAWPLPKLELHRQALEKPLMAVDDPWVRAVATPDDVALPDGVERLSMDDHDALIDWLQAWPQRWHEMRRGPRETS
;
A
#
# COMPACT_ATOMS: atom_id res chain seq x y z
N MET A 1 4.63 16.27 -5.40
CA MET A 1 5.06 17.00 -4.18
C MET A 1 5.97 16.07 -3.36
N THR A 2 6.73 16.57 -2.38
CA THR A 2 7.60 15.71 -1.55
C THR A 2 6.84 15.20 -0.33
N LEU A 3 6.79 13.87 -0.15
CA LEU A 3 6.32 13.25 1.08
C LEU A 3 7.44 13.34 2.13
N SER A 4 7.22 14.11 3.21
CA SER A 4 8.13 14.09 4.36
C SER A 4 7.71 12.98 5.31
N LEU A 5 8.43 11.86 5.28
CA LEU A 5 8.17 10.73 6.16
C LEU A 5 8.49 11.04 7.63
N ASP A 6 9.49 11.88 7.89
CA ASP A 6 9.90 12.25 9.25
C ASP A 6 8.80 12.95 10.05
N ALA A 7 7.94 13.71 9.35
CA ALA A 7 6.82 14.43 9.94
C ALA A 7 5.53 13.60 10.04
N LEU A 8 5.54 12.34 9.58
CA LEU A 8 4.36 11.49 9.55
C LEU A 8 4.39 10.46 10.68
N ASP A 9 3.52 10.62 11.67
CA ASP A 9 3.43 9.67 12.81
C ASP A 9 2.68 8.39 12.47
N THR A 10 1.74 8.43 11.51
CA THR A 10 1.06 7.23 11.04
C THR A 10 2.00 6.35 10.20
N PRO A 11 2.16 5.06 10.55
CA PRO A 11 3.01 4.14 9.81
C PRO A 11 2.57 3.94 8.36
N LEU A 12 3.54 3.99 7.44
CA LEU A 12 3.37 3.62 6.04
C LEU A 12 4.18 2.37 5.71
N LEU A 13 3.62 1.52 4.84
CA LEU A 13 4.36 0.40 4.27
C LEU A 13 3.95 0.19 2.81
N GLY A 14 4.92 0.25 1.91
CA GLY A 14 4.72 -0.09 0.51
C GLY A 14 4.67 -1.60 0.30
N ILE A 15 3.74 -2.07 -0.52
CA ILE A 15 3.71 -3.47 -0.96
C ILE A 15 4.19 -3.54 -2.41
N ALA A 16 5.44 -3.97 -2.59
CA ALA A 16 6.10 -4.09 -3.87
C ALA A 16 6.00 -5.52 -4.39
N ALA A 17 5.64 -5.69 -5.66
CA ALA A 17 5.62 -7.00 -6.31
C ALA A 17 5.61 -6.84 -7.82
N TRP A 18 6.16 -7.81 -8.54
CA TRP A 18 5.91 -7.97 -9.96
C TRP A 18 4.48 -8.47 -10.20
N SER A 19 3.93 -8.19 -11.39
CA SER A 19 2.62 -8.72 -11.77
C SER A 19 2.65 -10.26 -11.73
N GLY A 20 1.59 -10.88 -11.22
CA GLY A 20 1.49 -12.33 -11.08
C GLY A 20 2.06 -12.92 -9.79
N THR A 21 2.72 -12.14 -8.92
CA THR A 21 3.34 -12.66 -7.67
C THR A 21 2.32 -13.13 -6.61
N GLY A 22 1.05 -12.75 -6.75
CA GLY A 22 -0.01 -13.07 -5.79
C GLY A 22 -0.23 -12.01 -4.71
N LYS A 23 0.18 -10.76 -4.96
CA LYS A 23 0.04 -9.64 -4.00
C LYS A 23 -1.39 -9.42 -3.52
N THR A 24 -2.36 -9.36 -4.43
CA THR A 24 -3.77 -9.19 -4.06
C THR A 24 -4.26 -10.36 -3.21
N THR A 25 -3.94 -11.59 -3.62
CA THR A 25 -4.31 -12.82 -2.89
C THR A 25 -3.73 -12.83 -1.47
N LEU A 26 -2.48 -12.41 -1.30
CA LEU A 26 -1.87 -12.32 0.02
C LEU A 26 -2.57 -11.26 0.88
N LEU A 27 -2.81 -10.06 0.34
CA LEU A 27 -3.50 -8.99 1.08
C LEU A 27 -4.95 -9.39 1.46
N GLU A 28 -5.65 -10.10 0.58
CA GLU A 28 -6.98 -10.65 0.87
C GLU A 28 -6.97 -11.66 2.04
N ALA A 29 -5.88 -12.42 2.18
CA ALA A 29 -5.70 -13.35 3.30
C ALA A 29 -5.29 -12.66 4.60
N LEU A 30 -4.46 -11.60 4.54
CA LEU A 30 -3.92 -10.93 5.72
C LEU A 30 -4.86 -9.87 6.31
N LEU A 31 -5.54 -9.06 5.48
CA LEU A 31 -6.35 -7.93 5.96
C LEU A 31 -7.47 -8.34 6.95
N PRO A 32 -8.25 -9.42 6.72
CA PRO A 32 -9.25 -9.86 7.69
C PRO A 32 -8.63 -10.25 9.03
N ARG A 33 -7.47 -10.92 8.99
CA ARG A 33 -6.77 -11.39 10.19
C ARG A 33 -6.17 -10.25 11.00
N LEU A 34 -5.64 -9.22 10.34
CA LEU A 34 -5.18 -7.98 10.99
C LEU A 34 -6.35 -7.27 11.68
N ALA A 35 -7.50 -7.20 11.01
CA ALA A 35 -8.71 -6.61 11.58
C ALA A 35 -9.24 -7.41 12.78
N ASP A 36 -9.26 -8.74 12.69
CA ASP A 36 -9.64 -9.63 13.81
C ASP A 36 -8.69 -9.49 15.01
N ALA A 37 -7.43 -9.16 14.76
CA ALA A 37 -6.44 -8.85 15.79
C ALA A 37 -6.50 -7.39 16.29
N GLY A 38 -7.52 -6.63 15.89
CA GLY A 38 -7.78 -5.26 16.36
C GLY A 38 -6.95 -4.17 15.68
N MET A 39 -6.23 -4.48 14.60
CA MET A 39 -5.41 -3.51 13.86
C MET A 39 -6.23 -2.87 12.73
N GLN A 40 -6.38 -1.54 12.77
CA GLN A 40 -7.06 -0.79 11.73
C GLN A 40 -6.09 -0.45 10.58
N VAL A 41 -6.22 -1.18 9.48
CA VAL A 41 -5.37 -1.00 8.29
C VAL A 41 -6.11 -0.23 7.21
N ALA A 42 -5.51 0.85 6.72
CA ALA A 42 -5.96 1.53 5.51
C ALA A 42 -5.11 1.09 4.30
N VAL A 43 -5.69 1.14 3.10
CA VAL A 43 -4.99 0.82 1.86
C VAL A 43 -5.13 1.96 0.86
N ILE A 44 -4.00 2.50 0.39
CA ILE A 44 -3.95 3.44 -0.73
C ILE A 44 -3.44 2.68 -1.95
N LYS A 45 -4.30 2.46 -2.94
CA LYS A 45 -4.01 1.69 -4.14
C LYS A 45 -3.95 2.58 -5.37
N HIS A 46 -2.87 2.49 -6.14
CA HIS A 46 -2.76 3.07 -7.46
C HIS A 46 -3.38 2.13 -8.51
N ALA A 47 -4.30 2.64 -9.32
CA ALA A 47 -4.86 1.93 -10.47
C ALA A 47 -4.06 2.29 -11.74
N HIS A 48 -3.75 1.31 -12.58
CA HIS A 48 -2.93 1.54 -13.79
C HIS A 48 -3.69 2.26 -14.93
N HIS A 49 -5.00 2.43 -14.82
CA HIS A 49 -5.85 3.07 -15.82
C HIS A 49 -6.95 3.91 -15.15
N ALA A 50 -7.59 4.78 -15.95
CA ALA A 50 -8.83 5.43 -15.55
C ALA A 50 -9.83 4.38 -15.05
N PHE A 51 -10.42 4.64 -13.88
CA PHE A 51 -11.36 3.73 -13.23
C PHE A 51 -12.61 4.50 -12.83
N ASP A 52 -13.73 3.80 -12.78
CA ASP A 52 -14.97 4.31 -12.21
C ASP A 52 -15.46 3.34 -11.15
N ILE A 53 -15.76 3.86 -9.96
CA ILE A 53 -16.37 3.08 -8.88
C ILE A 53 -17.89 3.02 -9.09
N ASP A 54 -18.46 3.99 -9.80
CA ASP A 54 -19.87 4.08 -10.08
C ASP A 54 -20.24 3.39 -11.40
N ARG A 55 -21.54 3.16 -11.61
CA ARG A 55 -22.06 2.52 -12.82
C ARG A 55 -22.54 3.59 -13.81
N PRO A 56 -22.02 3.61 -15.06
CA PRO A 56 -22.52 4.48 -16.10
C PRO A 56 -24.05 4.42 -16.24
N GLY A 57 -24.68 5.59 -16.33
CA GLY A 57 -26.13 5.74 -16.45
C GLY A 57 -26.93 5.73 -15.13
N LYS A 58 -26.30 5.46 -13.98
CA LYS A 58 -26.93 5.67 -12.66
C LYS A 58 -26.91 7.15 -12.25
N ASP A 59 -27.75 7.51 -11.30
CA ASP A 59 -27.97 8.90 -10.91
C ASP A 59 -26.69 9.56 -10.38
N SER A 60 -25.96 8.89 -9.48
CA SER A 60 -24.69 9.39 -8.96
C SER A 60 -23.63 9.60 -10.05
N TYR A 61 -23.58 8.72 -11.07
CA TYR A 61 -22.69 8.87 -12.21
C TYR A 61 -23.07 10.11 -13.03
N ARG A 62 -24.36 10.25 -13.36
CA ARG A 62 -24.87 11.40 -14.13
C ARG A 62 -24.64 12.73 -13.42
N LEU A 63 -24.86 12.78 -12.11
CA LEU A 63 -24.62 13.98 -11.30
C LEU A 63 -23.14 14.35 -11.25
N ARG A 64 -22.25 13.36 -11.11
CA ARG A 64 -20.80 13.58 -11.13
C ARG A 64 -20.31 14.08 -12.50
N GLN A 65 -20.78 13.46 -13.59
CA GLN A 65 -20.50 13.93 -14.96
C GLN A 65 -21.09 15.33 -15.25
N ALA A 66 -22.14 15.73 -14.54
CA ALA A 66 -22.69 17.09 -14.61
C ALA A 66 -21.89 18.12 -13.78
N GLY A 67 -20.86 17.70 -13.04
CA GLY A 67 -19.93 18.58 -12.32
C GLY A 67 -19.97 18.50 -10.79
N ALA A 68 -20.73 17.58 -10.19
CA ALA A 68 -20.73 17.41 -8.74
C ALA A 68 -19.40 16.82 -8.24
N THR A 69 -18.64 17.60 -7.46
CA THR A 69 -17.36 17.19 -6.86
C THR A 69 -17.16 17.87 -5.49
N PRO A 70 -17.01 17.13 -4.37
CA PRO A 70 -17.13 15.67 -4.22
C PRO A 70 -18.52 15.11 -4.55
N MET A 71 -18.54 13.82 -4.92
CA MET A 71 -19.74 12.97 -4.91
C MET A 71 -19.66 11.98 -3.75
N LEU A 72 -20.60 12.05 -2.79
CA LEU A 72 -20.70 11.13 -1.65
C LEU A 72 -21.96 10.27 -1.79
N VAL A 73 -21.79 8.95 -1.83
CA VAL A 73 -22.90 7.98 -1.90
C VAL A 73 -22.87 7.12 -0.65
N ALA A 74 -24.00 6.95 0.02
CA ALA A 74 -24.09 6.19 1.26
C ALA A 74 -25.21 5.13 1.22
N SER A 75 -25.04 4.09 2.02
CA SER A 75 -26.00 3.02 2.30
C SER A 75 -25.90 2.60 3.76
N GLY A 76 -26.82 1.78 4.25
CA GLY A 76 -26.75 1.24 5.62
C GLY A 76 -25.54 0.35 5.91
N LYS A 77 -24.73 -0.01 4.90
CA LYS A 77 -23.54 -0.87 5.08
C LYS A 77 -22.21 -0.15 4.84
N ARG A 78 -22.20 0.93 4.06
CA ARG A 78 -20.98 1.63 3.62
C ARG A 78 -21.31 2.96 2.95
N PHE A 79 -20.31 3.81 2.83
CA PHE A 79 -20.31 4.95 1.91
C PHE A 79 -19.12 4.88 0.94
N ALA A 80 -19.20 5.65 -0.13
CA ALA A 80 -18.12 5.88 -1.09
C ALA A 80 -18.03 7.39 -1.38
N LEU A 81 -16.82 7.93 -1.33
CA LEU A 81 -16.50 9.32 -1.67
C LEU A 81 -15.68 9.32 -2.97
N MET A 82 -16.16 10.03 -3.99
CA MET A 82 -15.46 10.21 -5.25
C MET A 82 -15.05 11.67 -5.41
N MET A 83 -13.77 11.86 -5.75
CA MET A 83 -13.15 13.15 -6.03
C MET A 83 -12.62 13.15 -7.46
N GLU A 84 -13.01 14.14 -8.25
CA GLU A 84 -12.43 14.38 -9.57
C GLU A 84 -11.11 15.16 -9.43
N THR A 85 -10.05 14.71 -10.12
CA THR A 85 -8.76 15.40 -10.16
C THR A 85 -8.30 15.65 -11.60
N PRO A 86 -9.07 16.40 -12.41
CA PRO A 86 -8.87 16.52 -13.86
C PRO A 86 -7.54 17.22 -14.23
N GLU A 87 -6.99 18.04 -13.33
CA GLU A 87 -5.73 18.75 -13.55
C GLU A 87 -4.47 17.91 -13.22
N ARG A 88 -4.64 16.65 -12.80
CA ARG A 88 -3.53 15.76 -12.43
C ARG A 88 -3.41 14.62 -13.43
N GLU A 89 -2.24 14.49 -14.05
CA GLU A 89 -1.93 13.37 -14.95
C GLU A 89 -1.70 12.05 -14.20
N GLU A 90 -1.13 12.12 -12.99
CA GLU A 90 -0.84 10.96 -12.14
C GLU A 90 -1.26 11.16 -10.69
N ALA A 91 -1.52 10.04 -10.01
CA ALA A 91 -1.83 10.04 -8.58
C ALA A 91 -0.60 10.41 -7.75
N ASP A 92 -0.75 11.42 -6.87
CA ASP A 92 0.29 11.83 -5.92
C ASP A 92 -0.02 11.24 -4.54
N LEU A 93 0.80 10.28 -4.09
CA LEU A 93 0.63 9.64 -2.78
C LEU A 93 0.64 10.65 -1.62
N ALA A 94 1.49 11.67 -1.68
CA ALA A 94 1.57 12.70 -0.64
C ALA A 94 0.27 13.50 -0.52
N ALA A 95 -0.46 13.65 -1.62
CA ALA A 95 -1.78 14.29 -1.62
C ALA A 95 -2.91 13.34 -1.20
N LEU A 96 -2.73 12.03 -1.34
CA LEU A 96 -3.73 11.03 -0.96
C LEU A 96 -3.71 10.72 0.56
N ILE A 97 -2.53 10.70 1.17
CA ILE A 97 -2.37 10.40 2.61
C ILE A 97 -3.27 11.27 3.51
N PRO A 98 -3.35 12.61 3.33
CA PRO A 98 -4.21 13.48 4.15
C PRO A 98 -5.70 13.12 4.15
N HIS A 99 -6.20 12.40 3.13
CA HIS A 99 -7.59 11.92 3.10
C HIS A 99 -7.84 10.72 4.01
N VAL A 100 -6.77 10.01 4.40
CA VAL A 100 -6.83 8.80 5.23
C VAL A 100 -6.46 9.09 6.68
N LEU A 101 -5.53 10.02 6.92
CA LEU A 101 -5.05 10.36 8.28
C LEU A 101 -6.15 10.67 9.30
N PRO A 102 -7.23 11.41 8.98
CA PRO A 102 -8.30 11.70 9.95
C PRO A 102 -9.04 10.46 10.46
N LEU A 103 -8.91 9.32 9.77
CA LEU A 103 -9.49 8.03 10.19
C LEU A 103 -8.61 7.28 11.19
N ALA A 104 -7.42 7.81 11.49
CA ALA A 104 -6.45 7.29 12.45
C ALA A 104 -6.15 5.77 12.31
N PRO A 105 -5.79 5.27 11.11
CA PRO A 105 -5.36 3.88 10.98
C PRO A 105 -4.04 3.63 11.71
N ASP A 106 -3.85 2.41 12.21
CA ASP A 106 -2.59 1.95 12.80
C ASP A 106 -1.50 1.75 11.74
N LEU A 107 -1.91 1.47 10.49
CA LEU A 107 -1.02 1.25 9.36
C LEU A 107 -1.72 1.64 8.05
N ILE A 108 -0.99 2.35 7.18
CA ILE A 108 -1.38 2.60 5.80
C ILE A 108 -0.52 1.72 4.89
N LEU A 109 -1.16 0.74 4.23
CA LEU A 109 -0.54 -0.02 3.15
C LEU A 109 -0.63 0.74 1.84
N VAL A 110 0.48 0.82 1.11
CA VAL A 110 0.58 1.52 -0.16
C VAL A 110 0.83 0.53 -1.28
N GLU A 111 -0.13 0.39 -2.19
CA GLU A 111 -0.08 -0.56 -3.29
C GLU A 111 0.06 0.18 -4.64
N GLY A 112 1.09 -0.16 -5.43
CA GLY A 112 1.22 0.32 -6.82
C GLY A 112 2.02 1.61 -7.01
N PHE A 113 2.38 2.31 -5.93
CA PHE A 113 3.26 3.48 -5.92
C PHE A 113 4.75 3.10 -5.87
N LYS A 114 5.21 2.23 -6.79
CA LYS A 114 6.55 1.59 -6.70
C LYS A 114 7.72 2.58 -6.62
N ALA A 115 7.62 3.71 -7.32
CA ALA A 115 8.68 4.72 -7.37
C ALA A 115 8.78 5.60 -6.10
N TRP A 116 7.81 5.51 -5.18
CA TRP A 116 7.81 6.38 -4.01
C TRP A 116 8.89 5.94 -2.98
N PRO A 117 9.66 6.90 -2.43
CA PRO A 117 10.74 6.63 -1.49
C PRO A 117 10.16 6.42 -0.08
N LEU A 118 9.62 5.23 0.16
CA LEU A 118 9.05 4.81 1.44
C LEU A 118 9.36 3.34 1.72
N PRO A 119 9.42 2.92 3.00
CA PRO A 119 9.76 1.54 3.37
C PRO A 119 8.81 0.52 2.74
N LYS A 120 9.36 -0.56 2.17
CA LYS A 120 8.57 -1.56 1.43
C LYS A 120 8.75 -2.99 1.94
N LEU A 121 7.67 -3.75 1.89
CA LEU A 121 7.67 -5.21 1.86
C LEU A 121 7.58 -5.63 0.39
N GLU A 122 8.62 -6.29 -0.11
CA GLU A 122 8.60 -6.92 -1.42
C GLU A 122 8.03 -8.34 -1.32
N LEU A 123 7.15 -8.70 -2.25
CA LEU A 123 6.76 -10.07 -2.51
C LEU A 123 7.53 -10.56 -3.72
N HIS A 124 8.17 -11.72 -3.60
CA HIS A 124 8.99 -12.29 -4.67
C HIS A 124 8.74 -13.79 -4.84
N ARG A 125 8.66 -14.23 -6.10
CA ARG A 125 8.65 -15.63 -6.49
C ARG A 125 9.67 -15.83 -7.61
N GLN A 126 10.64 -16.71 -7.40
CA GLN A 126 11.70 -17.02 -8.36
C GLN A 126 11.11 -17.59 -9.67
N ALA A 127 10.02 -18.34 -9.59
CA ALA A 127 9.30 -18.91 -10.74
C ALA A 127 8.79 -17.87 -11.76
N LEU A 128 8.71 -16.58 -11.40
CA LEU A 128 8.34 -15.51 -12.32
C LEU A 128 9.53 -14.97 -13.14
N GLU A 129 10.75 -15.44 -12.87
CA GLU A 129 11.98 -15.03 -13.53
C GLU A 129 12.18 -13.51 -13.53
N LYS A 130 11.70 -12.85 -12.47
CA LYS A 130 11.88 -11.42 -12.25
C LYS A 130 12.95 -11.16 -11.18
N PRO A 131 13.76 -10.11 -11.36
CA PRO A 131 14.77 -9.74 -10.38
C PRO A 131 14.11 -9.30 -9.07
N LEU A 132 14.83 -9.49 -7.96
CA LEU A 132 14.50 -8.90 -6.67
C LEU A 132 14.58 -7.38 -6.77
N MET A 133 13.50 -6.67 -6.47
CA MET A 133 13.47 -5.21 -6.43
C MET A 133 14.38 -4.67 -5.34
N ALA A 134 14.55 -5.42 -4.23
CA ALA A 134 15.41 -5.08 -3.11
C ALA A 134 16.88 -4.83 -3.47
N VAL A 135 17.34 -5.36 -4.60
CA VAL A 135 18.71 -5.14 -5.10
C VAL A 135 18.91 -3.67 -5.47
N ASP A 136 17.95 -3.08 -6.17
CA ASP A 136 18.05 -1.72 -6.70
C ASP A 136 17.24 -0.69 -5.88
N ASP A 137 16.27 -1.14 -5.08
CA ASP A 137 15.46 -0.29 -4.23
C ASP A 137 15.92 -0.37 -2.76
N PRO A 138 16.69 0.62 -2.27
CA PRO A 138 17.20 0.62 -0.91
C PRO A 138 16.09 0.86 0.13
N TRP A 139 14.86 1.17 -0.29
CA TRP A 139 13.72 1.28 0.61
C TRP A 139 13.04 -0.05 0.93
N VAL A 140 13.35 -1.14 0.22
CA VAL A 140 12.82 -2.46 0.59
C VAL A 140 13.44 -2.89 1.91
N ARG A 141 12.61 -3.16 2.93
CA ARG A 141 13.02 -3.56 4.28
C ARG A 141 12.87 -5.06 4.53
N ALA A 142 11.96 -5.70 3.81
CA ALA A 142 11.74 -7.12 3.90
C ALA A 142 11.34 -7.68 2.53
N VAL A 143 11.69 -8.95 2.29
CA VAL A 143 11.25 -9.74 1.16
C VAL A 143 10.49 -10.94 1.71
N ALA A 144 9.19 -11.02 1.42
CA ALA A 144 8.44 -12.25 1.58
C ALA A 144 8.60 -13.10 0.31
N THR A 145 9.16 -14.29 0.46
CA THR A 145 9.36 -15.24 -0.65
C THR A 145 9.30 -16.68 -0.15
N PRO A 146 8.78 -17.64 -0.94
CA PRO A 146 8.90 -19.06 -0.61
C PRO A 146 10.27 -19.64 -1.03
N ASP A 147 11.06 -18.88 -1.79
CA ASP A 147 12.27 -19.35 -2.45
C ASP A 147 13.53 -18.98 -1.65
N ASP A 148 14.56 -19.85 -1.68
CA ASP A 148 15.86 -19.55 -1.08
C ASP A 148 16.72 -18.68 -2.02
N VAL A 149 16.41 -17.39 -2.06
CA VAL A 149 17.13 -16.37 -2.85
C VAL A 149 18.01 -15.48 -1.99
N ALA A 150 19.26 -15.22 -2.38
CA ALA A 150 20.13 -14.33 -1.63
C ALA A 150 19.53 -12.91 -1.52
N LEU A 151 19.46 -12.37 -0.29
CA LEU A 151 18.92 -11.03 -0.03
C LEU A 151 20.06 -10.04 0.25
N PRO A 152 19.92 -8.76 -0.15
CA PRO A 152 20.85 -7.70 0.23
C PRO A 152 20.93 -7.48 1.75
N ASP A 153 22.03 -6.91 2.23
CA ASP A 153 22.19 -6.57 3.64
C ASP A 153 21.09 -5.63 4.15
N GLY A 154 20.65 -5.89 5.38
CA GLY A 154 19.57 -5.14 6.02
C GLY A 154 18.17 -5.44 5.49
N VAL A 155 17.99 -6.46 4.63
CA VAL A 155 16.68 -6.92 4.17
C VAL A 155 16.27 -8.18 4.94
N GLU A 156 15.13 -8.11 5.63
CA GLU A 156 14.57 -9.23 6.37
C GLU A 156 13.92 -10.25 5.44
N ARG A 157 14.20 -11.55 5.64
CA ARG A 157 13.51 -12.64 4.93
C ARG A 157 12.24 -13.03 5.67
N LEU A 158 11.11 -13.05 4.97
CA LEU A 158 9.85 -13.59 5.45
C LEU A 158 9.40 -14.74 4.54
N SER A 159 8.67 -15.71 5.10
CA SER A 159 8.02 -16.74 4.29
C SER A 159 6.70 -16.19 3.75
N MET A 160 6.44 -16.35 2.45
CA MET A 160 5.11 -16.01 1.88
C MET A 160 4.01 -16.96 2.36
N ASP A 161 4.38 -18.19 2.73
CA ASP A 161 3.42 -19.24 3.08
C ASP A 161 3.14 -19.27 4.59
N ASP A 162 3.93 -18.56 5.40
CA ASP A 162 3.70 -18.37 6.84
C ASP A 162 2.92 -17.09 7.09
N HIS A 163 1.60 -17.18 6.94
CA HIS A 163 0.72 -16.04 7.18
C HIS A 163 0.74 -15.57 8.64
N ASP A 164 1.03 -16.45 9.60
CA ASP A 164 1.06 -16.07 11.03
C ASP A 164 2.26 -15.17 11.29
N ALA A 165 3.44 -15.57 10.81
CA ALA A 165 4.64 -14.74 10.89
C ALA A 165 4.50 -13.40 10.15
N LEU A 166 3.82 -13.38 8.99
CA LEU A 166 3.53 -12.13 8.27
C LEU A 166 2.60 -11.20 9.06
N ILE A 167 1.59 -11.74 9.73
CA ILE A 167 0.70 -10.97 10.60
C ILE A 167 1.49 -10.37 11.76
N ASP A 168 2.28 -11.19 12.47
CA ASP A 168 3.10 -10.72 13.60
C ASP A 168 4.07 -9.62 13.15
N TRP A 169 4.69 -9.79 11.99
CA TRP A 169 5.59 -8.80 11.41
C TRP A 169 4.88 -7.47 11.09
N LEU A 170 3.67 -7.53 10.52
CA LEU A 170 2.86 -6.33 10.22
C LEU A 170 2.36 -5.64 11.49
N GLN A 171 1.98 -6.39 12.53
CA GLN A 171 1.57 -5.84 13.82
C GLN A 171 2.71 -5.17 14.58
N ALA A 172 3.94 -5.64 14.39
CA ALA A 172 5.15 -5.04 14.94
C ALA A 172 5.65 -3.81 14.15
N TRP A 173 5.09 -3.55 12.96
CA TRP A 173 5.55 -2.47 12.08
C TRP A 173 5.39 -1.06 12.70
N PRO A 174 4.26 -0.70 13.35
CA PRO A 174 4.12 0.61 13.99
C PRO A 174 5.23 0.94 14.99
N GLN A 175 5.71 -0.04 15.74
CA GLN A 175 6.80 0.15 16.72
C GLN A 175 8.15 0.39 16.02
N ARG A 176 8.33 -0.11 14.79
CA ARG A 176 9.52 0.10 13.96
C ARG A 176 9.47 1.41 13.17
N TRP A 177 8.30 2.05 13.07
CA TRP A 177 8.06 3.16 12.15
C TRP A 177 9.03 4.34 12.32
N HIS A 178 9.30 4.77 13.56
CA HIS A 178 10.20 5.88 13.84
C HIS A 178 11.64 5.66 13.36
N GLU A 179 12.09 4.41 13.24
CA GLU A 179 13.38 4.07 12.66
C GLU A 179 13.28 3.96 11.14
N MET A 180 12.27 3.22 10.66
CA MET A 180 12.10 2.92 9.23
C MET A 180 11.83 4.17 8.39
N ARG A 181 11.24 5.22 8.96
CA ARG A 181 10.88 6.46 8.26
C ARG A 181 12.05 7.42 8.00
N ARG A 182 13.21 7.22 8.65
CA ARG A 182 14.35 8.16 8.61
C ARG A 182 15.15 8.18 7.31
N GLY A 183 14.92 7.21 6.42
CA GLY A 183 15.66 7.10 5.16
C GLY A 183 15.64 5.69 4.59
N PRO A 184 16.33 5.46 3.46
CA PRO A 184 16.56 4.13 2.91
C PRO A 184 17.55 3.30 3.77
N ARG A 185 17.75 2.02 3.43
CA ARG A 185 18.88 1.23 3.95
C ARG A 185 20.20 1.86 3.50
N GLU A 186 21.24 1.73 4.32
CA GLU A 186 22.60 2.01 3.88
C GLU A 186 23.01 0.94 2.86
N THR A 187 23.36 1.37 1.65
CA THR A 187 23.90 0.48 0.62
C THR A 187 25.43 0.49 0.77
N SER A 188 26.01 -0.69 1.04
CA SER A 188 27.47 -0.88 1.03
C SER A 188 28.04 -0.86 -0.38
#